data_AF-A0A4Q2LIY4-F1
#
_entry.id   AF-A0A4Q2LIY4-F1
#
_cell.length_a   1.000
_cell.length_b   1.000
_cell.length_c   1.000
_cell.angle_alpha   90.00
_cell.angle_beta   90.00
_cell.angle_gamma   90.00
#
_symmetry.space_group_name_H-M   'P 1'
#
loop_
_entity.id
_entity.type
_entity.pdbx_description
1 polymer ?
#
loop_
_entity_poly.entity_id
_entity_poly.type
_entity_poly.pdbx_seq_one_letter_code
_entity_poly.pdbx_strand_id
1 'polypeptide(L)'
;MEKKFAEIGIDIDDLDSEMIPLLHTLNFTLNLKTKYSCIGHHPNDPISVMFDESVEFLKLEQLSILLAENNERIKGVANIKNNKFMYVSCSYWIRKPLGRQLLKNWTIKTDYENLIELERVSVVSEIRKILLENADMFK
;
A
#
# COMPACT_ATOMS: atom_id res chain seq x y z
N MET A 1 16.59 10.43 -0.71
CA MET A 1 15.27 9.78 -0.81
C MET A 1 14.21 10.83 -1.07
N GLU A 2 14.13 11.86 -0.23
CA GLU A 2 13.33 13.09 -0.39
C GLU A 2 13.27 13.66 -1.81
N LYS A 3 14.43 13.95 -2.43
CA LYS A 3 14.46 14.49 -3.81
C LYS A 3 13.66 13.67 -4.83
N LYS A 4 13.69 12.33 -4.73
CA LYS A 4 12.96 11.45 -5.65
C LYS A 4 11.44 11.53 -5.46
N PHE A 5 10.97 11.70 -4.23
CA PHE A 5 9.54 11.84 -3.93
C PHE A 5 9.02 13.22 -4.33
N ALA A 6 9.80 14.28 -4.09
CA ALA A 6 9.48 15.62 -4.56
C ALA A 6 9.33 15.69 -6.09
N GLU A 7 10.17 14.97 -6.84
CA GLU A 7 10.09 14.86 -8.31
C GLU A 7 8.78 14.24 -8.81
N ILE A 8 8.10 13.42 -8.00
CA ILE A 8 6.79 12.82 -8.33
C ILE A 8 5.62 13.48 -7.60
N GLY A 9 5.86 14.62 -6.94
CA GLY A 9 4.83 15.42 -6.28
C GLY A 9 4.30 14.84 -4.97
N ILE A 10 5.10 14.00 -4.29
CA ILE A 10 4.79 13.47 -2.96
C ILE A 10 5.64 14.22 -1.92
N ASP A 11 4.98 14.90 -0.98
CA ASP A 11 5.63 15.50 0.18
C ASP A 11 5.93 14.42 1.21
N ILE A 12 7.20 14.25 1.58
CA ILE A 12 7.61 13.23 2.56
C ILE A 12 7.22 13.63 3.99
N ASP A 13 7.17 14.93 4.28
CA ASP A 13 6.92 15.42 5.65
C ASP A 13 5.48 15.13 6.09
N ASP A 14 4.57 14.92 5.13
CA ASP A 14 3.17 14.54 5.33
C ASP A 14 2.93 13.02 5.37
N LEU A 15 4.00 12.19 5.25
CA LEU A 15 3.88 10.73 5.24
C LEU A 15 4.28 10.10 6.57
N ASP A 16 3.54 9.04 6.94
CA ASP A 16 3.96 8.12 8.00
C ASP A 16 5.35 7.54 7.66
N SER A 17 6.30 7.69 8.59
CA SER A 17 7.72 7.38 8.33
C SER A 17 7.94 5.92 7.92
N GLU A 18 7.09 5.03 8.40
CA GLU A 18 7.10 3.60 8.15
C GLU A 18 6.62 3.25 6.74
N MET A 19 5.81 4.11 6.12
CA MET A 19 5.32 3.93 4.76
C MET A 19 6.37 4.33 3.72
N ILE A 20 7.29 5.24 4.06
CA ILE A 20 8.30 5.77 3.13
C ILE A 20 9.10 4.64 2.43
N PRO A 21 9.62 3.61 3.13
CA PRO A 21 10.35 2.52 2.47
C PRO A 21 9.49 1.68 1.53
N LEU A 22 8.21 1.47 1.87
CA LEU A 22 7.27 0.73 1.02
C LEU A 22 6.94 1.53 -0.23
N LEU A 23 6.62 2.82 -0.08
CA LEU A 23 6.36 3.72 -1.21
C LEU A 23 7.57 3.87 -2.11
N HIS A 24 8.78 3.90 -1.54
CA HIS A 24 9.99 3.96 -2.34
C HIS A 24 10.12 2.68 -3.20
N THR A 25 9.86 1.51 -2.63
CA THR A 25 9.85 0.24 -3.38
C THR A 25 8.80 0.28 -4.50
N LEU A 26 7.56 0.68 -4.19
CA LEU A 26 6.48 0.75 -5.18
C LEU A 26 6.84 1.71 -6.33
N ASN A 27 7.21 2.96 -6.03
CA ASN A 27 7.46 3.98 -7.06
C ASN A 27 8.74 3.75 -7.84
N PHE A 28 9.85 3.42 -7.17
CA PHE A 28 11.18 3.49 -7.78
C PHE A 28 11.80 2.12 -8.07
N THR A 29 11.35 1.06 -7.39
CA THR A 29 11.81 -0.31 -7.67
C THR A 29 10.87 -1.01 -8.64
N LEU A 30 9.56 -0.93 -8.39
CA LEU A 30 8.54 -1.64 -9.19
C LEU A 30 7.90 -0.77 -10.28
N ASN A 31 8.20 0.53 -10.30
CA ASN A 31 7.58 1.51 -11.20
C ASN A 31 6.04 1.54 -11.13
N LEU A 32 5.50 1.29 -9.94
CA LEU A 32 4.08 1.40 -9.59
C LEU A 32 3.86 2.74 -8.91
N LYS A 33 3.57 3.77 -9.71
CA LYS A 33 3.40 5.14 -9.22
C LYS A 33 2.28 5.22 -8.19
N THR A 34 2.57 5.82 -7.03
CA THR A 34 1.59 6.07 -5.96
C THR A 34 1.20 7.54 -5.91
N LYS A 35 0.01 7.84 -5.39
CA LYS A 35 -0.49 9.21 -5.17
C LYS A 35 -0.64 9.55 -3.69
N TYR A 36 -1.16 8.60 -2.93
CA TYR A 36 -1.45 8.78 -1.51
C TYR A 36 -1.19 7.49 -0.76
N SER A 37 -0.87 7.61 0.51
CA SER A 37 -0.85 6.48 1.42
C SER A 37 -1.26 6.90 2.81
N CYS A 38 -1.70 5.93 3.61
CA CYS A 38 -2.03 6.14 5.00
C CYS A 38 -1.75 4.82 5.72
N ILE A 39 -1.04 4.85 6.85
CA ILE A 39 -0.92 3.68 7.74
C ILE A 39 -2.11 3.57 8.72
N GLY A 40 -3.07 4.50 8.58
CA GLY A 40 -4.22 4.66 9.44
C GLY A 40 -3.89 5.46 10.69
N HIS A 41 -4.58 6.57 10.92
CA HIS A 41 -4.29 7.46 12.07
C HIS A 41 -5.00 7.00 13.35
N HIS A 42 -6.00 6.13 13.25
CA HIS A 42 -6.77 5.58 14.36
C HIS A 42 -6.65 4.06 14.49
N PRO A 43 -6.89 3.49 15.68
CA PRO A 43 -7.16 2.07 15.83
C PRO A 43 -8.28 1.66 14.86
N ASN A 44 -8.05 0.63 14.05
CA ASN A 44 -8.92 0.12 12.97
C ASN A 44 -8.82 0.80 11.60
N ASP A 45 -8.00 1.85 11.45
CA ASP A 45 -7.77 2.38 10.12
C ASP A 45 -6.90 1.42 9.29
N PRO A 46 -7.26 1.17 8.02
CA PRO A 46 -6.52 0.27 7.17
C PRO A 46 -5.19 0.89 6.73
N ILE A 47 -4.15 0.06 6.58
CA ILE A 47 -2.99 0.44 5.79
C ILE A 47 -3.48 0.52 4.35
N SER A 48 -3.25 1.67 3.71
CA SER A 48 -3.70 1.90 2.36
C SER A 48 -2.66 2.61 1.50
N VAL A 49 -2.57 2.16 0.25
CA VAL A 49 -1.78 2.81 -0.80
C VAL A 49 -2.67 3.05 -2.00
N MET A 50 -2.73 4.29 -2.46
CA MET A 50 -3.42 4.69 -3.68
C MET A 50 -2.43 4.84 -4.82
N PHE A 51 -2.74 4.25 -5.97
CA PHE A 51 -1.90 4.28 -7.17
C PHE A 51 -2.35 5.36 -8.16
N ASP A 52 -1.40 5.80 -8.98
CA ASP A 52 -1.69 6.68 -10.10
C ASP A 52 -2.62 5.99 -11.12
N GLU A 53 -3.42 6.78 -11.83
CA GLU A 53 -4.31 6.26 -12.86
C GLU A 53 -3.55 5.73 -14.07
N SER A 54 -2.28 6.13 -14.23
CA SER A 54 -1.38 5.62 -15.25
C SER A 54 -0.87 4.21 -14.96
N VAL A 55 -1.08 3.67 -13.75
CA VAL A 55 -0.63 2.30 -13.43
C VAL A 55 -1.58 1.30 -14.09
N GLU A 56 -1.00 0.37 -14.86
CA GLU A 56 -1.75 -0.66 -15.55
C GLU A 56 -2.48 -1.58 -14.58
N PHE A 57 -3.75 -1.88 -14.89
CA PHE A 57 -4.59 -2.75 -14.06
C PHE A 57 -3.95 -4.12 -13.82
N LEU A 58 -3.35 -4.74 -14.85
CA LEU A 58 -2.73 -6.07 -14.72
C LEU A 58 -1.61 -6.09 -13.68
N LYS A 59 -0.81 -5.03 -13.57
CA LYS A 59 0.25 -4.93 -12.55
C LYS A 59 -0.35 -4.84 -11.14
N LEU A 60 -1.49 -4.17 -10.99
CA LEU A 60 -2.19 -4.04 -9.72
C LEU A 60 -2.92 -5.33 -9.33
N GLU A 61 -3.45 -6.06 -10.30
CA GLU A 61 -4.01 -7.40 -10.11
C GLU A 61 -2.92 -8.37 -9.66
N GLN A 62 -1.76 -8.40 -10.33
CA GLN A 62 -0.60 -9.20 -9.93
C GLN A 62 -0.15 -8.87 -8.51
N LEU A 63 -0.07 -7.57 -8.17
CA LEU A 63 0.26 -7.12 -6.83
C LEU A 63 -0.76 -7.63 -5.80
N SER A 64 -2.06 -7.55 -6.12
CA SER A 64 -3.13 -8.06 -5.25
C SER A 64 -3.04 -9.56 -5.03
N ILE A 65 -2.79 -10.33 -6.08
CA ILE A 65 -2.64 -11.80 -6.01
C ILE A 65 -1.42 -12.15 -5.17
N LEU A 66 -0.26 -11.53 -5.44
CA LEU A 66 0.97 -11.77 -4.69
C LEU A 66 0.80 -11.58 -3.19
N LEU A 67 0.14 -10.49 -2.78
CA LEU A 67 -0.11 -10.22 -1.35
C LEU A 67 -1.17 -11.16 -0.75
N ALA A 68 -2.16 -11.59 -1.53
CA ALA A 68 -3.15 -12.58 -1.10
C ALA A 68 -2.53 -13.98 -0.91
N GLU A 69 -1.64 -14.40 -1.79
CA GLU A 69 -0.90 -15.67 -1.68
C GLU A 69 0.05 -15.67 -0.48
N ASN A 70 0.58 -14.51 -0.10
CA ASN A 70 1.46 -14.34 1.06
C ASN A 70 0.71 -13.91 2.34
N ASN A 71 -0.62 -14.03 2.38
CA ASN A 71 -1.44 -13.50 3.46
C ASN A 71 -1.07 -14.10 4.83
N GLU A 72 -0.86 -15.42 4.91
CA GLU A 72 -0.50 -16.09 6.17
C GLU A 72 0.86 -15.65 6.71
N ARG A 73 1.81 -15.36 5.82
CA ARG A 73 3.13 -14.84 6.18
C ARG A 73 3.02 -13.44 6.78
N ILE A 74 2.20 -12.56 6.17
CA ILE A 74 1.97 -11.21 6.66
C ILE A 74 1.20 -11.22 8.00
N LYS A 75 0.22 -12.11 8.16
CA LYS A 75 -0.47 -12.30 9.45
C LYS A 75 0.49 -12.76 10.56
N GLY A 76 1.42 -13.64 10.22
CA GLY A 76 2.40 -14.19 11.17
C GLY A 76 3.28 -13.13 11.84
N VAL A 77 3.65 -12.06 11.12
CA VAL A 77 4.53 -11.01 11.68
C VAL A 77 3.82 -10.03 12.62
N ALA A 78 2.51 -9.88 12.50
CA ALA A 78 1.73 -8.98 13.36
C ALA A 78 1.00 -9.71 14.50
N ASN A 79 1.41 -10.96 14.80
CA ASN A 79 0.80 -11.82 15.83
C ASN A 79 -0.75 -11.82 15.73
N ILE A 80 -1.24 -11.74 14.50
CA ILE A 80 -2.65 -11.58 14.19
C ILE A 80 -3.32 -12.91 14.50
N LYS A 81 -4.04 -12.98 15.63
CA LYS A 81 -4.81 -14.18 16.00
C LYS A 81 -5.74 -14.59 14.86
N ASN A 82 -5.96 -15.91 14.70
CA ASN A 82 -6.70 -16.61 13.63
C ASN A 82 -8.08 -16.04 13.20
N ASN A 83 -8.64 -15.05 13.91
CA ASN A 83 -9.95 -14.47 13.62
C ASN A 83 -9.90 -13.09 12.92
N LYS A 84 -8.71 -12.54 12.66
CA LYS A 84 -8.54 -11.28 11.92
C LYS A 84 -8.10 -11.57 10.49
N PHE A 85 -8.80 -10.99 9.51
CA PHE A 85 -8.56 -11.23 8.09
C PHE A 85 -7.85 -10.04 7.46
N MET A 86 -6.63 -10.24 6.96
CA MET A 86 -6.10 -9.31 5.96
C MET A 86 -6.69 -9.72 4.61
N TYR A 87 -7.53 -8.87 4.03
CA TYR A 87 -7.82 -8.91 2.61
C TYR A 87 -7.04 -7.80 1.93
N VAL A 88 -6.42 -8.11 0.80
CA VAL A 88 -5.96 -7.10 -0.14
C VAL A 88 -7.06 -6.90 -1.14
N SER A 89 -7.69 -5.72 -1.08
CA SER A 89 -8.65 -5.31 -2.11
C SER A 89 -7.93 -4.40 -3.08
N CYS A 90 -8.07 -4.67 -4.37
CA CYS A 90 -7.77 -3.72 -5.44
C CYS A 90 -9.11 -3.13 -5.87
N SER A 91 -9.36 -1.86 -5.55
CA SER A 91 -10.65 -1.23 -5.82
C SER A 91 -10.47 0.03 -6.62
N TYR A 92 -11.28 0.17 -7.67
CA TYR A 92 -11.37 1.37 -8.47
C TYR A 92 -12.46 2.29 -7.93
N TRP A 93 -12.06 3.42 -7.35
CA TRP A 93 -13.00 4.42 -6.84
C TRP A 93 -13.02 5.63 -7.74
N ILE A 94 -14.23 6.13 -8.01
CA ILE A 94 -14.47 7.41 -8.69
C ILE A 94 -14.98 8.40 -7.65
N ARG A 95 -14.14 9.33 -7.20
CA ARG A 95 -14.62 10.47 -6.40
C ARG A 95 -14.97 11.62 -7.33
N LYS A 96 -16.21 12.12 -7.24
CA LYS A 96 -16.59 13.43 -7.77
C LYS A 96 -16.47 14.44 -6.62
N PRO A 97 -15.41 15.27 -6.55
CA PRO A 97 -15.44 16.43 -5.68
C PRO A 97 -16.50 17.41 -6.22
N LEU A 98 -16.92 18.35 -5.37
CA LEU A 98 -17.93 19.39 -5.66
C LEU A 98 -17.57 20.34 -6.84
N GLY A 99 -16.57 20.01 -7.67
CA GLY A 99 -15.92 20.95 -8.60
C GLY A 99 -15.20 20.37 -9.84
N ARG A 100 -15.58 19.20 -10.37
CA ARG A 100 -15.36 18.77 -11.80
C ARG A 100 -14.29 17.72 -12.17
N GLN A 101 -13.51 17.13 -11.24
CA GLN A 101 -12.57 16.05 -11.61
C GLN A 101 -13.02 14.67 -11.14
N LEU A 102 -13.01 13.68 -12.04
CA LEU A 102 -13.16 12.27 -11.65
C LEU A 102 -11.80 11.80 -11.13
N LEU A 103 -11.69 11.54 -9.83
CA LEU A 103 -10.49 10.90 -9.29
C LEU A 103 -10.63 9.39 -9.44
N LYS A 104 -9.80 8.79 -10.29
CA LYS A 104 -9.70 7.36 -10.53
C LYS A 104 -8.57 6.81 -9.69
N ASN A 105 -8.88 6.01 -8.68
CA ASN A 105 -7.87 5.49 -7.77
C ASN A 105 -7.99 3.98 -7.65
N TRP A 106 -6.86 3.31 -7.83
CA TRP A 106 -6.67 1.96 -7.33
C TRP A 106 -6.13 2.04 -5.92
N THR A 107 -6.72 1.31 -5.00
CA THR A 107 -6.23 1.23 -3.62
C THR A 107 -5.89 -0.19 -3.30
N ILE A 108 -4.78 -0.42 -2.59
CA ILE A 108 -4.56 -1.62 -1.79
C ILE A 108 -4.89 -1.27 -0.36
N LYS A 109 -5.78 -2.04 0.26
CA LYS A 109 -6.14 -1.90 1.68
C LYS A 109 -5.89 -3.19 2.40
N THR A 110 -5.68 -3.09 3.71
CA THR A 110 -5.65 -4.21 4.64
C THR A 110 -6.69 -3.99 5.72
N ASP A 111 -7.55 -4.96 6.01
CA ASP A 111 -8.51 -4.84 7.11
C ASP A 111 -7.88 -5.33 8.42
N TYR A 112 -7.64 -4.39 9.31
CA TYR A 112 -6.95 -4.62 10.55
C TYR A 112 -7.76 -4.02 11.68
N GLU A 113 -8.55 -4.84 12.35
CA GLU A 113 -9.10 -4.43 13.63
C GLU A 113 -7.97 -4.42 14.68
N ASN A 114 -7.84 -3.32 15.42
CA ASN A 114 -7.04 -3.21 16.65
C ASN A 114 -5.57 -3.64 16.55
N LEU A 115 -4.86 -3.31 15.46
CA LEU A 115 -3.39 -3.44 15.44
C LEU A 115 -2.75 -2.26 16.19
N ILE A 116 -1.79 -2.58 17.05
CA ILE A 116 -0.90 -1.56 17.64
C ILE A 116 0.13 -1.10 16.60
N GLU A 117 0.70 0.08 16.82
CA GLU A 117 1.67 0.71 15.91
C GLU A 117 2.78 -0.26 15.45
N LEU A 118 3.44 -0.95 16.40
CA LEU A 118 4.51 -1.91 16.12
C LEU A 118 4.08 -3.06 15.18
N GLU A 119 2.83 -3.51 15.27
CA GLU A 119 2.29 -4.55 14.39
C GLU A 119 2.08 -4.01 12.97
N ARG A 120 1.62 -2.76 12.84
CA ARG A 120 1.48 -2.09 11.53
C ARG A 120 2.84 -1.91 10.87
N VAL A 121 3.86 -1.46 11.62
CA VAL A 121 5.23 -1.34 11.10
C VAL A 121 5.74 -2.68 10.59
N SER A 122 5.51 -3.75 11.36
CA SER A 122 5.91 -5.12 11.00
C SER A 122 5.21 -5.59 9.71
N VAL A 123 3.91 -5.33 9.58
CA VAL A 123 3.16 -5.61 8.34
C VAL A 123 3.75 -4.85 7.15
N VAL A 124 3.96 -3.54 7.26
CA VAL A 124 4.48 -2.72 6.15
C VAL A 124 5.86 -3.21 5.72
N SER A 125 6.71 -3.55 6.70
CA SER A 125 8.02 -4.13 6.45
C SER A 125 7.94 -5.48 5.74
N GLU A 126 7.02 -6.36 6.15
CA GLU A 126 6.87 -7.67 5.54
C GLU A 126 6.28 -7.60 4.13
N ILE A 127 5.29 -6.73 3.90
CA ILE A 127 4.78 -6.41 2.56
C ILE A 127 5.94 -5.97 1.67
N ARG A 128 6.72 -4.98 2.12
CA ARG A 128 7.88 -4.49 1.36
C ARG A 128 8.87 -5.61 1.03
N LYS A 129 9.12 -6.52 1.98
CA LYS A 129 10.03 -7.66 1.78
C LYS A 129 9.52 -8.60 0.70
N ILE A 130 8.25 -8.99 0.75
CA ILE A 130 7.59 -9.81 -0.28
C ILE A 130 7.71 -9.15 -1.66
N LEU A 131 7.50 -7.83 -1.74
CA LEU A 131 7.63 -7.08 -2.99
C LEU A 131 9.05 -7.07 -3.56
N LEU A 132 10.07 -6.98 -2.71
CA LEU A 132 11.46 -7.02 -3.14
C LEU A 132 11.88 -8.42 -3.60
N GLU A 133 11.43 -9.47 -2.91
CA GLU A 133 11.67 -10.87 -3.28
C GLU A 133 11.04 -11.23 -4.65
N ASN A 134 9.99 -10.50 -5.05
CA ASN A 134 9.22 -10.76 -6.26
C ASN A 134 9.28 -9.60 -7.27
N ALA A 135 10.29 -8.74 -7.18
CA ALA A 135 10.37 -7.52 -7.99
C ALA A 135 10.39 -7.79 -9.50
N ASP A 136 10.92 -8.94 -9.92
CA ASP A 136 10.98 -9.35 -11.33
C ASP A 136 9.60 -9.57 -11.96
N MET A 137 8.54 -9.79 -11.16
CA MET A 137 7.17 -9.92 -11.67
C MET A 137 6.63 -8.63 -12.28
N PHE A 138 7.22 -7.47 -11.98
CA PHE A 138 6.71 -6.15 -12.34
C PHE A 138 7.50 -5.44 -13.45
N LYS A 139 8.59 -6.07 -13.92
CA LYS A 139 9.43 -5.58 -15.03
C LYS A 139 8.73 -5.81 -16.36
#